data_AF-A0A967KGC6-F1
#
_entry.id   AF-A0A967KGC6-F1
#
_cell.length_a   1.000
_cell.length_b   1.000
_cell.length_c   1.000
_cell.angle_alpha   90.00
_cell.angle_beta   90.00
_cell.angle_gamma   90.00
#
_symmetry.space_group_name_H-M   'P 1'
#
loop_
_entity.id
_entity.type
_entity.pdbx_description
1 polymer ?
#
loop_
_entity_poly.entity_id
_entity_poly.type
_entity_poly.pdbx_seq_one_letter_code
_entity_poly.pdbx_strand_id
1 'polypeptide(L)'
;MAATRQGKRRNGKPKLYSFRIRKSPYFEATERYGCKSYTTYNNMYLPLVYEDLVSDYWHIKNGVTLWDVGCERQVEITGPDAFHFVRHLTARD
;
A
#
# COMPACT_ATOMS: atom_id res chain seq x y z
N MET A 1 -32.68 17.48 10.73
CA MET A 1 -32.28 16.58 11.83
C MET A 1 -31.77 15.30 11.19
N ALA A 2 -30.62 14.70 11.45
CA ALA A 2 -29.45 14.86 12.32
C ALA A 2 -28.41 13.86 11.69
N ALA A 3 -27.09 13.91 11.81
CA ALA A 3 -26.12 14.77 12.45
C ALA A 3 -24.83 14.60 11.62
N THR A 4 -24.21 15.71 11.21
CA THR A 4 -22.84 15.74 10.70
C THR A 4 -21.94 15.22 11.82
N ARG A 5 -21.53 13.94 11.77
CA ARG A 5 -20.55 13.37 12.70
C ARG A 5 -19.22 14.10 12.49
N GLN A 6 -19.01 15.13 13.28
CA GLN A 6 -17.74 15.83 13.44
C GLN A 6 -16.65 14.78 13.69
N GLY A 7 -15.68 14.72 12.77
CA GLY A 7 -14.49 13.90 12.92
C GLY A 7 -13.78 14.27 14.22
N LYS A 8 -13.84 13.37 15.20
CA LYS A 8 -13.10 13.47 16.46
C LYS A 8 -11.62 13.61 16.09
N ARG A 9 -11.05 14.81 16.22
CA ARG A 9 -9.59 15.04 16.07
C ARG A 9 -8.89 14.12 17.08
N ARG A 10 -8.31 13.03 16.58
CA ARG A 10 -7.55 12.08 17.42
C ARG A 10 -6.35 12.85 17.98
N ASN A 11 -6.35 13.00 19.30
CA ASN A 11 -5.30 13.66 20.09
C ASN A 11 -4.06 12.74 20.16
N GLY A 12 -3.47 12.43 19.01
CA GLY A 12 -2.28 11.58 18.88
C GLY A 12 -1.06 12.42 18.57
N LYS A 13 0.10 12.06 19.15
CA LYS A 13 1.40 12.65 18.78
C LYS A 13 1.53 12.74 17.26
N PRO A 14 2.11 13.82 16.71
CA PRO A 14 2.27 13.97 15.27
C PRO A 14 2.99 12.75 14.69
N LYS A 15 2.38 12.09 13.71
CA LYS A 15 3.02 10.98 12.99
C LYS A 15 4.15 11.56 12.16
N LEU A 16 5.39 11.21 12.49
CA LEU A 16 6.55 11.60 11.72
C LEU A 16 6.76 10.60 10.58
N TYR A 17 6.59 11.06 9.34
CA TYR A 17 6.88 10.29 8.14
C TYR A 17 8.19 10.77 7.51
N SER A 18 9.05 9.83 7.12
CA SER A 18 10.29 10.16 6.41
C SER A 18 9.99 10.41 4.92
N PHE A 19 10.50 11.50 4.35
CA PHE A 19 10.38 11.79 2.91
C PHE A 19 11.10 10.75 2.02
N ARG A 20 12.04 9.98 2.58
CA ARG A 20 12.71 8.88 1.85
C ARG A 20 11.78 7.70 1.59
N ILE A 21 10.72 7.59 2.39
CA ILE A 21 9.69 6.56 2.22
C ILE A 21 8.47 7.25 1.60
N ARG A 22 8.19 6.87 0.36
CA ARG A 22 7.10 7.45 -0.41
C ARG A 22 5.75 7.00 0.14
N LYS A 23 4.74 7.83 -0.09
CA LYS A 23 3.34 7.49 0.11
C LYS A 23 2.73 7.14 -1.25
N SER A 24 1.89 6.12 -1.29
CA SER A 24 1.10 5.80 -2.49
C SER A 24 0.00 6.87 -2.71
N PRO A 25 -0.65 6.89 -3.89
CA PRO A 25 -1.85 7.68 -4.11
C PRO A 25 -3.02 7.33 -3.18
N TYR A 26 -3.02 6.13 -2.58
CA TYR A 26 -4.09 5.61 -1.73
C TYR A 26 -3.76 5.68 -0.23
N PHE A 27 -2.57 6.16 0.14
CA PHE A 27 -2.09 6.19 1.53
C PHE A 27 -3.05 6.91 2.48
N GLU A 28 -3.62 8.03 2.07
CA GLU A 28 -4.60 8.73 2.92
C GLU A 28 -5.88 7.91 3.09
N ALA A 29 -6.28 7.13 2.09
CA ALA A 29 -7.42 6.23 2.20
C ALA A 29 -7.11 5.10 3.20
N THR A 30 -5.92 4.50 3.16
CA THR A 30 -5.54 3.43 4.08
C THR A 30 -5.54 3.90 5.53
N GLU A 31 -5.11 5.15 5.78
CA GLU A 31 -5.25 5.78 7.10
C GLU A 31 -6.73 6.01 7.50
N ARG A 32 -7.57 6.48 6.59
CA ARG A 32 -9.01 6.69 6.84
C ARG A 32 -9.74 5.38 7.17
N TYR A 33 -9.40 4.29 6.48
CA TYR A 33 -9.97 2.96 6.71
C TYR A 33 -9.33 2.20 7.88
N GLY A 34 -8.41 2.84 8.61
CA GLY A 34 -7.96 2.35 9.91
C GLY A 34 -6.81 1.36 9.85
N CYS A 35 -5.97 1.38 8.81
CA CYS A 35 -4.76 0.58 8.77
C CYS A 35 -3.90 0.80 10.03
N LYS A 36 -3.54 -0.30 10.69
CA LYS A 36 -2.84 -0.35 11.97
C LYS A 36 -1.33 -0.47 11.82
N SER A 37 -0.84 -1.11 10.76
CA SER A 37 0.59 -1.32 10.54
C SER A 37 0.97 -1.20 9.07
N TYR A 38 2.20 -0.73 8.86
CA TYR A 38 2.80 -0.60 7.53
C TYR A 38 4.17 -1.25 7.55
N THR A 39 4.55 -1.87 6.44
CA THR A 39 5.94 -2.16 6.11
C THR A 39 6.44 -1.21 5.03
N THR A 40 7.74 -1.26 4.73
CA THR A 40 8.35 -0.53 3.63
C THR A 40 8.72 -1.51 2.52
N TYR A 41 8.24 -1.26 1.31
CA TYR A 41 8.60 -2.03 0.12
C TYR A 41 8.93 -1.06 -1.03
N ASN A 42 10.07 -1.26 -1.71
CA ASN A 42 10.58 -0.34 -2.73
C ASN A 42 10.55 1.15 -2.31
N ASN A 43 11.00 1.46 -1.08
CA ASN A 43 10.97 2.82 -0.51
C ASN A 43 9.57 3.47 -0.57
N MET A 44 8.51 2.70 -0.32
CA MET A 44 7.13 3.16 -0.23
C MET A 44 6.41 2.41 0.91
N TYR A 45 5.47 3.06 1.58
CA TYR A 45 4.64 2.42 2.61
C TYR A 45 3.68 1.41 1.99
N LEU A 46 3.64 0.20 2.54
CA LEU A 46 2.71 -0.88 2.20
C LEU A 46 1.87 -1.19 3.45
N PRO A 47 0.54 -0.99 3.43
CA PRO A 47 -0.34 -1.38 4.55
C PRO A 47 -0.36 -2.90 4.73
N LEU A 48 -0.35 -3.37 5.98
CA LEU A 48 -0.34 -4.81 6.30
C LEU A 48 -1.55 -5.26 7.11
N VAL A 49 -1.91 -4.55 8.17
CA VAL A 49 -2.96 -4.99 9.10
C VAL A 49 -4.03 -3.93 9.23
N TYR A 50 -5.31 -4.34 9.13
CA TYR A 50 -6.47 -3.48 9.37
C TYR A 50 -7.20 -3.87 10.65
N GLU A 51 -7.49 -5.16 10.85
CA GLU A 51 -8.07 -5.66 12.10
C GLU A 51 -7.02 -6.44 12.91
N ASP A 52 -6.69 -7.63 12.47
CA ASP A 52 -5.61 -8.48 12.98
C ASP A 52 -5.26 -9.53 11.91
N LEU A 53 -4.14 -10.23 12.06
CA LEU A 53 -3.66 -11.16 11.03
C LEU A 53 -4.63 -12.32 10.73
N VAL A 54 -5.37 -12.80 11.73
CA VAL A 54 -6.29 -13.94 11.56
C VAL A 54 -7.60 -13.46 10.94
N SER A 55 -8.15 -12.34 11.40
CA SER A 55 -9.36 -11.75 10.83
C SER A 55 -9.13 -11.29 9.39
N ASP A 56 -8.02 -10.60 9.12
CA ASP A 56 -7.64 -10.16 7.77
C ASP A 56 -7.47 -11.38 6.83
N TYR A 57 -6.91 -12.50 7.30
CA TYR A 57 -6.86 -13.76 6.54
C TYR A 57 -8.25 -14.27 6.15
N TRP A 58 -9.20 -14.32 7.09
CA TRP A 58 -10.55 -14.78 6.80
C TRP A 58 -11.30 -13.83 5.87
N HIS A 59 -11.05 -12.52 5.95
CA HIS A 59 -11.58 -11.55 5.00
C HIS A 59 -11.07 -11.76 3.57
N ILE A 60 -9.78 -12.08 3.42
CA ILE A 60 -9.20 -12.40 2.11
C ILE A 60 -9.82 -13.69 1.54
N LYS A 61 -10.02 -14.71 2.39
CA LYS A 61 -10.50 -16.02 1.95
C LYS A 61 -11.99 -16.04 1.61
N ASN A 62 -12.80 -15.36 2.41
CA ASN A 62 -14.26 -15.49 2.37
C ASN A 62 -14.96 -14.22 1.83
N GLY A 63 -14.22 -13.15 1.58
CA GLY A 63 -14.78 -11.86 1.16
C GLY A 63 -14.04 -11.25 -0.03
N VAL A 64 -14.11 -9.92 -0.13
CA VAL A 64 -13.38 -9.12 -1.11
C VAL A 64 -12.55 -8.11 -0.35
N THR A 65 -11.27 -8.00 -0.71
CA THR A 65 -10.35 -7.03 -0.12
C THR A 65 -9.76 -6.17 -1.23
N LEU A 66 -9.57 -4.88 -0.94
CA LEU A 66 -8.91 -3.93 -1.85
C LEU A 66 -7.59 -3.50 -1.22
N TRP A 67 -6.51 -3.68 -1.97
CA TRP A 67 -5.16 -3.49 -1.45
C TRP A 67 -4.48 -2.31 -2.11
N ASP A 68 -3.87 -1.46 -1.30
CA ASP A 68 -2.90 -0.48 -1.79
C ASP A 68 -1.55 -1.16 -1.97
N VAL A 69 -1.32 -1.66 -3.19
CA VAL A 69 -0.06 -2.22 -3.65
C VAL A 69 0.75 -1.23 -4.48
N GLY A 70 0.57 0.08 -4.28
CA GLY A 70 1.31 1.11 -5.02
C GLY A 70 2.84 1.01 -4.92
N CYS A 71 3.33 0.28 -3.92
CA CYS A 71 4.74 -0.04 -3.72
C CYS A 71 5.31 -1.05 -4.74
N GLU A 72 4.47 -1.80 -5.44
CA GLU A 72 4.88 -2.63 -6.58
C GLU A 72 5.22 -1.70 -7.75
N ARG A 73 6.52 -1.44 -7.91
CA ARG A 73 7.00 -0.43 -8.85
C ARG A 73 7.31 -1.09 -10.17
N GLN A 74 6.73 -0.53 -11.23
CA GLN A 74 7.03 -0.92 -12.59
C GLN A 74 8.37 -0.32 -13.01
N VAL A 75 9.14 -1.12 -13.74
CA VAL A 75 10.32 -0.66 -14.50
C VAL A 75 9.94 -0.76 -15.96
N GLU A 76 9.90 0.39 -16.64
CA GLU A 76 9.68 0.45 -18.07
C GLU A 76 11.04 0.37 -18.80
N ILE A 77 11.14 -0.49 -19.81
CA ILE A 77 12.34 -0.68 -20.62
C ILE A 77 11.91 -0.54 -22.08
N THR A 78 12.54 0.39 -22.80
CA THR A 78 12.19 0.73 -24.19
C THR A 78 13.43 0.82 -25.08
N GLY A 79 13.24 0.71 -26.39
CA GLY A 79 14.29 0.73 -27.40
C GLY A 79 14.35 -0.57 -28.23
N PRO A 80 15.14 -0.58 -29.33
CA PRO A 80 15.19 -1.72 -30.26
C PRO A 80 15.56 -3.05 -29.59
N ASP A 81 16.44 -3.00 -28.59
CA ASP A 81 16.98 -4.20 -27.93
C ASP A 81 16.29 -4.54 -26.59
N ALA A 82 15.22 -3.82 -26.23
CA ALA A 82 14.56 -3.96 -24.92
C ALA A 82 14.13 -5.41 -24.63
N PHE A 83 13.58 -6.10 -25.63
CA PHE A 83 13.14 -7.49 -25.49
C PHE A 83 14.31 -8.45 -25.19
N HIS A 84 15.40 -8.33 -25.95
CA HIS A 84 16.60 -9.14 -25.73
C HIS A 84 17.20 -8.89 -24.35
N PHE A 85 17.26 -7.62 -23.93
CA PHE A 85 17.74 -7.27 -22.60
C PHE A 85 16.89 -7.90 -21.49
N VAL A 86 15.55 -7.76 -21.53
CA VAL A 86 14.66 -8.33 -20.51
C VAL A 86 14.77 -9.86 -20.46
N ARG A 87 14.93 -10.52 -21.61
CA ARG A 87 15.17 -11.98 -21.67
C ARG A 87 16.46 -12.39 -20.97
N HIS A 88 17.50 -11.56 -20.96
CA HIS A 88 18.72 -11.83 -20.21
C HIS A 88 18.57 -11.64 -18.69
N LEU A 89 17.57 -10.89 -18.23
CA LEU A 89 17.34 -10.65 -16.79
C LEU A 89 16.64 -11.81 -16.09
N THR A 90 15.94 -12.68 -16.82
CA THR A 90 15.13 -13.78 -16.27
C THR A 90 15.56 -15.12 -16.85
N ALA A 91 15.56 -16.16 -16.03
CA ALA A 91 15.85 -17.53 -16.48
C ALA A 91 14.65 -18.21 -17.16
N ARG A 92 13.48 -17.55 -17.19
CA ARG A 92 12.26 -18.06 -17.81
C ARG A 92 12.25 -17.74 -19.31
N ASP A 93 12.11 -18.77 -20.14
CA ASP A 93 11.74 -18.66 -21.56
C ASP A 93 10.23 -18.43 -21.72
#